data_AF-A0ABD5N6R0-F1
#
_entry.id   AF-A0ABD5N6R0-F1
#
_cell.length_a   1.000
_cell.length_b   1.000
_cell.length_c   1.000
_cell.angle_alpha   90.00
_cell.angle_beta   90.00
_cell.angle_gamma   90.00
#
_symmetry.space_group_name_H-M   'P 1'
#
loop_
_entity.id
_entity.type
_entity.pdbx_description
1 polymer ?
#
loop_
_entity_poly.entity_id
_entity_poly.type
_entity_poly.pdbx_seq_one_letter_code
_entity_poly.pdbx_strand_id
1 'polypeptide(L)'
;MVLLLIASSYGLWILLSGHPLRAYASFIPLLLSLQVLLNDLLEHHVMGGLRFGSFFFKLLMAPGTMLHELSHFFAALFTGSTITGLSLFKPNPRTGMLGSVSYKLKVDEWVVVREFLIAFAPFMGCGIMILLVDYFYGGMLLEAVGGLDVNAPDDFIQSFIILSTSIFGFMAGLDYASISSWIILYAIFSFSLGAAPSGHDFRDSLKSMVKYPVGTVFTVFFISIIFLVHELPYSLYGVREYVSGGSLLAFKFVFTVLMFSCAFLALMLPIAYVFSVLKGQEKKKGA
;
A
#
# COMPACT_ATOMS: atom_id res chain seq x y z
N MET A 1 -1.39 -10.92 -12.20
CA MET A 1 -1.23 -10.60 -10.76
C MET A 1 -2.57 -10.35 -10.09
N VAL A 2 -3.38 -9.39 -10.56
CA VAL A 2 -4.73 -9.09 -10.00
C VAL A 2 -5.58 -10.34 -9.77
N LEU A 3 -5.75 -11.21 -10.77
CA LEU A 3 -6.53 -12.46 -10.62
C LEU A 3 -5.96 -13.41 -9.56
N LEU A 4 -4.64 -13.47 -9.40
CA LEU A 4 -3.98 -14.30 -8.39
C LEU A 4 -4.29 -13.76 -6.98
N LEU A 5 -4.26 -12.44 -6.80
CA LEU A 5 -4.59 -11.80 -5.53
C LEU A 5 -6.07 -12.00 -5.17
N ILE A 6 -6.99 -11.86 -6.12
CA ILE A 6 -8.42 -12.14 -5.93
C ILE A 6 -8.63 -13.61 -5.56
N ALA A 7 -7.99 -14.54 -6.29
CA ALA A 7 -8.07 -15.97 -5.96
C ALA A 7 -7.50 -16.28 -4.57
N SER A 8 -6.39 -15.64 -4.17
CA SER A 8 -5.83 -15.80 -2.83
C SER A 8 -6.75 -15.25 -1.74
N SER A 9 -7.43 -14.13 -1.99
CA SER A 9 -8.41 -13.55 -1.07
C SER A 9 -9.53 -14.53 -0.78
N TYR A 10 -10.11 -15.11 -1.84
CA TYR A 10 -11.17 -16.10 -1.72
C TYR A 10 -10.69 -17.39 -1.05
N GLY A 11 -9.50 -17.88 -1.41
CA GLY A 11 -8.88 -19.05 -0.79
C GLY A 11 -8.66 -18.87 0.70
N LEU A 12 -8.09 -17.73 1.12
CA LEU A 12 -7.87 -17.41 2.53
C LEU A 12 -9.18 -17.29 3.31
N TRP A 13 -10.23 -16.74 2.70
CA TRP A 13 -11.55 -16.64 3.35
C TRP A 13 -12.11 -18.01 3.74
N ILE A 14 -11.98 -18.99 2.83
CA ILE A 14 -12.42 -20.37 3.08
C ILE A 14 -11.50 -21.06 4.08
N LEU A 15 -10.18 -20.99 3.86
CA LEU A 15 -9.19 -21.72 4.66
C LEU A 15 -9.13 -21.24 6.11
N LEU A 16 -9.35 -19.94 6.34
CA LEU A 16 -9.26 -19.34 7.66
C LEU A 16 -10.62 -19.25 8.36
N SER A 17 -11.62 -20.05 7.96
CA SER A 17 -12.93 -20.04 8.60
C SER A 17 -12.82 -20.29 10.11
N GLY A 18 -13.40 -19.40 10.92
CA GLY A 18 -13.34 -19.46 12.38
C GLY A 18 -12.17 -18.70 13.02
N HIS A 19 -11.15 -18.29 12.24
CA HIS A 19 -10.01 -17.55 12.78
C HIS A 19 -10.30 -16.04 12.92
N PRO A 20 -9.79 -15.36 13.96
CA PRO A 20 -10.02 -13.93 14.20
C PRO A 20 -9.38 -13.03 13.13
N LEU A 21 -8.27 -13.48 12.53
CA LEU A 21 -7.58 -12.74 11.47
C LEU A 21 -8.14 -13.01 10.07
N ARG A 22 -9.17 -13.86 9.94
CA ARG A 22 -9.72 -14.29 8.63
C ARG A 22 -10.02 -13.10 7.73
N ALA A 23 -10.77 -12.13 8.25
CA ALA A 23 -11.22 -10.99 7.47
C ALA A 23 -10.04 -10.17 6.94
N TYR A 24 -9.12 -9.76 7.81
CA TYR A 24 -7.93 -9.01 7.41
C TYR A 24 -7.05 -9.77 6.42
N ALA A 25 -6.73 -11.03 6.71
CA ALA A 25 -5.90 -11.86 5.84
C ALA A 25 -6.53 -12.06 4.45
N SER A 26 -7.85 -12.15 4.37
CA SER A 26 -8.57 -12.32 3.11
C SER A 26 -8.74 -11.00 2.35
N PHE A 27 -9.02 -9.89 3.03
CA PHE A 27 -9.29 -8.61 2.36
C PHE A 27 -8.02 -7.87 1.95
N ILE A 28 -6.87 -8.10 2.59
CA ILE A 28 -5.59 -7.47 2.19
C ILE A 28 -5.23 -7.80 0.72
N PRO A 29 -5.21 -9.06 0.26
CA PRO A 29 -4.98 -9.36 -1.15
C PRO A 29 -6.02 -8.75 -2.09
N LEU A 30 -7.29 -8.70 -1.67
CA LEU A 30 -8.34 -8.07 -2.47
C LEU A 30 -8.08 -6.57 -2.65
N LEU A 31 -7.74 -5.88 -1.56
CA LEU A 31 -7.40 -4.45 -1.58
C LEU A 31 -6.14 -4.19 -2.40
N LEU A 32 -5.09 -5.01 -2.26
CA LEU A 32 -3.90 -4.92 -3.12
C LEU A 32 -4.27 -5.06 -4.60
N SER A 33 -5.17 -5.99 -4.93
CA SER A 33 -5.63 -6.19 -6.31
C SER A 33 -6.38 -4.98 -6.86
N LEU A 34 -7.22 -4.36 -6.01
CA LEU A 34 -7.95 -3.14 -6.33
C LEU A 34 -6.99 -1.96 -6.49
N GLN A 35 -6.04 -1.80 -5.59
CA GLN A 35 -5.05 -0.73 -5.62
C GLN A 35 -4.20 -0.77 -6.89
N VAL A 36 -3.72 -1.96 -7.28
CA VAL A 36 -2.99 -2.16 -8.54
C VAL A 36 -3.87 -1.79 -9.73
N LEU A 37 -5.13 -2.24 -9.78
CA LEU A 37 -6.06 -1.89 -10.85
C LEU A 37 -6.31 -0.38 -10.92
N LEU A 38 -6.57 0.27 -9.78
CA LEU A 38 -6.82 1.71 -9.69
C LEU A 38 -5.58 2.50 -10.11
N ASN A 39 -4.39 2.07 -9.69
CA ASN A 39 -3.13 2.70 -10.08
C ASN A 39 -2.88 2.55 -11.58
N ASP A 40 -3.09 1.36 -12.16
CA ASP A 40 -2.95 1.12 -13.61
C ASP A 40 -3.95 1.99 -14.41
N LEU A 41 -5.19 2.13 -13.92
CA LEU A 41 -6.21 3.00 -14.53
C LEU A 41 -5.83 4.48 -14.41
N LEU A 42 -5.33 4.90 -13.25
CA LEU A 42 -4.89 6.26 -13.02
C LEU A 42 -3.69 6.57 -13.90
N GLU A 43 -2.70 5.68 -14.00
CA GLU A 43 -1.56 5.79 -14.89
C GLU A 43 -2.02 5.94 -16.35
N HIS A 44 -2.94 5.10 -16.81
CA HIS A 44 -3.48 5.18 -18.16
C HIS A 44 -4.14 6.54 -18.47
N HIS A 45 -4.99 7.05 -17.58
CA HIS A 45 -5.73 8.30 -17.80
C HIS A 45 -4.90 9.57 -17.51
N VAL A 46 -4.11 9.56 -16.44
CA VAL A 46 -3.27 10.69 -16.01
C VAL A 46 -1.99 10.77 -16.82
N MET A 47 -1.27 9.67 -17.04
CA MET A 47 0.01 9.70 -17.77
C MET A 47 -0.17 9.71 -19.29
N GLY A 48 -1.32 9.27 -19.82
CA GLY A 48 -1.71 9.57 -21.20
C GLY A 48 -1.95 11.08 -21.44
N GLY A 49 -2.35 11.80 -20.40
CA GLY A 49 -2.67 13.22 -20.41
C GLY A 49 -1.51 14.15 -20.03
N LEU A 50 -0.85 13.94 -18.90
CA LEU A 50 0.32 14.70 -18.45
C LEU A 50 1.54 14.24 -19.23
N ARG A 51 2.31 15.18 -19.82
CA ARG A 51 3.59 14.82 -20.45
C ARG A 51 4.47 14.19 -19.37
N PHE A 52 4.76 12.89 -19.50
CA PHE A 52 5.66 12.17 -18.60
C PHE A 52 6.97 12.97 -18.49
N GLY A 53 7.36 13.32 -17.27
CA GLY A 53 8.53 14.17 -17.01
C GLY A 53 8.31 15.69 -17.04
N SER A 54 7.08 16.17 -17.22
CA SER A 54 6.71 17.58 -16.99
C SER A 54 7.02 18.00 -15.54
N PHE A 55 7.19 19.31 -15.32
CA PHE A 55 7.46 19.85 -13.99
C PHE A 55 6.38 19.46 -12.97
N PHE A 56 5.10 19.61 -13.33
CA PHE A 56 3.98 19.25 -12.45
C PHE A 56 3.94 17.76 -12.13
N PHE A 57 4.19 16.89 -13.12
CA PHE A 57 4.30 15.45 -12.87
C PHE A 57 5.41 15.13 -11.89
N LYS A 58 6.60 15.72 -12.09
CA LYS A 58 7.75 15.51 -11.20
C LYS A 58 7.47 16.01 -9.80
N LEU A 59 6.87 17.20 -9.67
CA LEU A 59 6.50 17.76 -8.39
C LEU A 59 5.50 16.85 -7.67
N LEU A 60 4.48 16.35 -8.36
CA LEU A 60 3.43 15.52 -7.76
C LEU A 60 3.94 14.16 -7.28
N MET A 61 4.73 13.48 -8.11
CA MET A 61 5.16 12.10 -7.85
C MET A 61 6.39 12.02 -6.95
N ALA A 62 7.27 13.03 -6.96
CA ALA A 62 8.59 12.92 -6.32
C ALA A 62 8.55 12.58 -4.82
N PRO A 63 7.80 13.26 -3.94
CA PRO A 63 7.86 12.96 -2.51
C PRO A 63 7.45 11.53 -2.17
N GLY A 64 6.32 11.08 -2.74
CA GLY A 64 5.82 9.71 -2.61
C GLY A 64 6.81 8.67 -3.12
N THR A 65 7.36 8.87 -4.33
CA THR A 65 8.37 7.95 -4.88
C THR A 65 9.64 7.95 -4.06
N MET A 66 10.15 9.11 -3.62
CA MET A 66 11.35 9.18 -2.79
C MET A 66 11.16 8.40 -1.50
N LEU A 67 10.01 8.56 -0.83
CA LEU A 67 9.67 7.83 0.38
C LEU A 67 9.50 6.33 0.13
N HIS A 68 8.88 5.96 -1.00
CA HIS A 68 8.74 4.57 -1.45
C HIS A 68 10.11 3.90 -1.58
N GLU A 69 11.02 4.49 -2.34
CA GLU A 69 12.36 3.94 -2.54
C GLU A 69 13.21 3.96 -1.26
N LEU A 70 13.07 5.01 -0.43
CA LEU A 70 13.71 5.04 0.89
C LEU A 70 13.24 3.90 1.79
N SER A 71 11.96 3.53 1.71
CA SER A 71 11.41 2.42 2.48
C SER A 71 12.02 1.09 2.05
N HIS A 72 12.14 0.83 0.75
CA HIS A 72 12.88 -0.32 0.24
C HIS A 72 14.33 -0.32 0.72
N PHE A 73 15.01 0.83 0.64
CA PHE A 73 16.39 0.98 1.08
C PHE A 73 16.56 0.63 2.56
N PHE A 74 15.73 1.18 3.45
CA PHE A 74 15.79 0.91 4.88
C PHE A 74 15.44 -0.54 5.21
N ALA A 75 14.43 -1.13 4.56
CA ALA A 75 14.09 -2.54 4.76
C ALA A 75 15.20 -3.47 4.25
N ALA A 76 15.85 -3.13 3.13
CA ALA A 76 16.98 -3.88 2.62
C ALA A 76 18.18 -3.82 3.59
N LEU A 77 18.47 -2.65 4.17
CA LEU A 77 19.48 -2.53 5.23
C LEU A 77 19.11 -3.33 6.48
N PHE A 78 17.87 -3.22 6.96
CA PHE A 78 17.38 -3.91 8.15
C PHE A 78 17.44 -5.44 8.00
N THR A 79 17.16 -5.96 6.81
CA THR A 79 17.25 -7.38 6.49
C THR A 79 18.68 -7.89 6.26
N GLY A 80 19.69 -7.03 6.40
CA GLY A 80 21.10 -7.37 6.20
C GLY A 80 21.52 -7.47 4.74
N SER A 81 20.75 -6.89 3.81
CA SER A 81 21.09 -6.86 2.39
C SER A 81 22.19 -5.83 2.10
N THR A 82 23.04 -6.11 1.12
CA THR A 82 24.05 -5.14 0.66
C THR A 82 23.46 -4.26 -0.44
N ILE A 83 23.33 -2.96 -0.19
CA ILE A 83 22.85 -2.00 -1.20
C ILE A 83 23.93 -1.79 -2.27
N THR A 84 23.55 -1.94 -3.54
CA THR A 84 24.44 -1.75 -4.69
C THR A 84 24.09 -0.54 -5.53
N GLY A 85 22.90 0.05 -5.34
CA GLY A 85 22.48 1.26 -6.03
C GLY A 85 21.19 1.83 -5.45
N LEU A 86 21.06 3.16 -5.48
CA LEU A 86 19.89 3.88 -5.01
C LEU A 86 19.59 5.04 -5.97
N SER A 87 18.36 5.11 -6.46
CA SER A 87 17.86 6.19 -7.30
C SER A 87 16.47 6.59 -6.82
N LEU A 88 16.39 7.59 -5.95
CA LEU A 88 15.13 7.98 -5.30
C LEU A 88 14.09 8.56 -6.27
N PHE A 89 14.52 9.29 -7.28
CA PHE A 89 13.61 9.83 -8.29
C PHE A 89 14.35 10.13 -9.60
N LYS A 90 14.25 9.19 -10.55
CA LYS A 90 14.78 9.31 -11.92
C LYS A 90 13.76 8.76 -12.92
N PRO A 91 12.67 9.51 -13.20
CA PRO A 91 11.61 9.07 -14.10
C PRO A 91 12.15 8.66 -15.47
N ASN A 92 11.88 7.42 -15.86
CA ASN A 92 12.24 6.88 -17.16
C ASN A 92 10.97 6.67 -18.02
N PRO A 93 10.73 7.52 -19.04
CA PRO A 93 9.52 7.44 -19.86
C PRO A 93 9.41 6.16 -20.69
N ARG A 94 10.51 5.43 -20.91
CA ARG A 94 10.50 4.19 -21.67
C ARG A 94 10.03 3.00 -20.84
N THR A 95 10.29 3.02 -19.53
CA THR A 95 10.04 1.90 -18.63
C THR A 95 8.97 2.20 -17.59
N GLY A 96 8.49 3.45 -17.48
CA GLY A 96 7.57 3.89 -16.43
C GLY A 96 8.20 4.04 -15.04
N MET A 97 9.35 3.39 -14.79
CA MET A 97 10.07 3.46 -13.51
C MET A 97 10.37 4.89 -13.07
N LEU A 98 9.99 5.22 -11.83
CA LEU A 98 10.22 6.54 -11.22
C LEU A 98 11.44 6.55 -10.30
N GLY A 99 11.76 5.42 -9.67
CA GLY A 99 12.92 5.22 -8.82
C GLY A 99 13.40 3.77 -8.90
N SER A 100 14.47 3.47 -8.15
CA SER A 100 14.88 2.09 -7.91
C SER A 100 15.86 1.96 -6.74
N VAL A 101 15.76 0.85 -6.03
CA VAL A 101 16.79 0.34 -5.13
C VAL A 101 17.33 -0.98 -5.68
N SER A 102 18.65 -1.10 -5.77
CA SER A 102 19.33 -2.34 -6.12
C SER A 102 20.09 -2.86 -4.91
N TYR A 103 19.91 -4.13 -4.58
CA TYR A 103 20.54 -4.77 -3.43
C TYR A 103 20.88 -6.24 -3.73
N LYS A 104 21.78 -6.81 -2.93
CA LYS A 104 22.12 -8.23 -2.92
C LYS A 104 21.69 -8.87 -1.60
N LEU A 105 20.82 -9.88 -1.68
CA LEU A 105 20.48 -10.72 -0.51
C LEU A 105 21.45 -11.89 -0.37
N LYS A 106 21.73 -12.23 0.88
CA LYS A 106 22.26 -13.54 1.23
C LYS A 106 21.18 -14.59 1.02
N VAL A 107 21.53 -15.66 0.30
CA VAL A 107 20.64 -16.81 0.07
C VAL A 107 20.76 -17.75 1.28
N ASP A 108 19.71 -17.77 2.10
CA ASP A 108 19.52 -18.65 3.26
C ASP A 108 18.01 -18.92 3.44
N GLU A 109 17.59 -19.58 4.52
CA GLU A 109 16.19 -19.93 4.78
C GLU A 109 15.28 -18.69 4.94
N TRP A 110 15.87 -17.53 5.26
CA TRP A 110 15.16 -16.27 5.45
C TRP A 110 15.00 -15.47 4.17
N VAL A 111 15.55 -15.92 3.03
CA VAL A 111 15.57 -15.16 1.78
C VAL A 111 14.17 -14.73 1.33
N VAL A 112 13.17 -15.61 1.44
CA VAL A 112 11.78 -15.32 1.06
C VAL A 112 11.15 -14.31 2.01
N VAL A 113 11.37 -14.46 3.32
CA VAL A 113 10.86 -13.52 4.34
C VAL A 113 11.46 -12.13 4.12
N ARG A 114 12.77 -12.05 3.91
CA ARG A 114 13.46 -10.76 3.68
C ARG A 114 12.98 -10.07 2.41
N GLU A 115 12.82 -10.80 1.30
CA GLU A 115 12.27 -10.22 0.08
C GLU A 115 10.82 -9.78 0.25
N PHE A 116 10.00 -10.52 1.00
CA PHE A 116 8.64 -10.11 1.31
C PHE A 116 8.61 -8.82 2.14
N LEU A 117 9.45 -8.73 3.18
CA LEU A 117 9.58 -7.52 3.99
C LEU A 117 10.05 -6.30 3.17
N ILE A 118 11.02 -6.49 2.27
CA ILE A 118 11.48 -5.41 1.39
C ILE A 118 10.37 -4.98 0.45
N ALA A 119 9.68 -5.92 -0.22
CA ALA A 119 8.59 -5.62 -1.15
C ALA A 119 7.44 -4.87 -0.46
N PHE A 120 7.15 -5.22 0.80
CA PHE A 120 6.09 -4.59 1.58
C PHE A 120 6.49 -3.28 2.25
N ALA A 121 7.78 -2.92 2.25
CA ALA A 121 8.30 -1.77 2.97
C ALA A 121 7.71 -0.42 2.55
N PRO A 122 7.54 -0.10 1.25
CA PRO A 122 6.97 1.19 0.83
C PRO A 122 5.57 1.43 1.35
N PHE A 123 4.79 0.36 1.43
CA PHE A 123 3.46 0.40 1.97
C PHE A 123 3.47 0.84 3.45
N MET A 124 4.39 0.28 4.25
CA MET A 124 4.58 0.67 5.64
C MET A 124 5.12 2.10 5.77
N GLY A 125 6.17 2.45 5.02
CA GLY A 125 6.80 3.77 5.13
C GLY A 125 5.89 4.91 4.70
N CYS A 126 5.22 4.78 3.55
CA CYS A 126 4.24 5.75 3.09
C CYS A 126 3.01 5.81 4.00
N GLY A 127 2.52 4.65 4.48
CA GLY A 127 1.42 4.57 5.44
C GLY A 127 1.70 5.30 6.75
N ILE A 128 2.88 5.10 7.34
CA ILE A 128 3.29 5.80 8.56
C ILE A 128 3.34 7.31 8.31
N MET A 129 3.90 7.77 7.19
CA MET A 129 3.95 9.21 6.89
C MET A 129 2.56 9.82 6.69
N ILE A 130 1.61 9.11 6.06
CA ILE A 130 0.22 9.56 5.95
C ILE A 130 -0.39 9.76 7.33
N LEU A 131 -0.27 8.77 8.23
CA LEU A 131 -0.82 8.87 9.58
C LEU A 131 -0.14 9.97 10.41
N LEU A 132 1.17 10.19 10.24
CA LEU A 132 1.86 11.29 10.91
C LEU A 132 1.37 12.65 10.42
N VAL A 133 1.21 12.83 9.11
CA VAL A 133 0.66 14.08 8.54
C VAL A 133 -0.75 14.33 9.07
N ASP A 134 -1.60 13.31 9.10
CA ASP A 134 -2.96 13.42 9.66
C ASP A 134 -2.94 13.75 11.16
N TYR A 135 -2.09 13.07 11.94
CA TYR A 135 -1.93 13.33 13.38
C TYR A 135 -1.58 14.80 13.67
N PHE A 136 -0.62 15.36 12.92
CA PHE A 136 -0.24 16.77 13.07
C PHE A 136 -1.33 17.76 12.64
N TYR A 137 -2.38 17.30 11.97
CA TYR A 137 -3.48 18.12 11.48
C TYR A 137 -4.84 17.80 12.11
N GLY A 138 -4.85 17.16 13.27
CA GLY A 138 -6.06 16.93 14.06
C GLY A 138 -6.53 15.47 14.10
N GLY A 139 -5.85 14.55 13.43
CA GLY A 139 -6.01 13.11 13.63
C GLY A 139 -7.35 12.52 13.16
N MET A 140 -8.12 13.24 12.33
CA MET A 140 -9.45 12.82 11.91
C MET A 140 -9.41 11.48 11.14
N LEU A 141 -8.40 11.27 10.30
CA LEU A 141 -8.27 10.02 9.56
C LEU A 141 -7.83 8.88 10.50
N LEU A 142 -6.93 9.16 11.46
CA LEU A 142 -6.50 8.19 12.47
C LEU A 142 -7.66 7.71 13.35
N GLU A 143 -8.57 8.61 13.73
CA GLU A 143 -9.79 8.27 14.48
C GLU A 143 -10.73 7.39 13.66
N ALA A 144 -11.01 7.77 12.41
CA ALA A 144 -11.83 6.98 11.50
C ALA A 144 -11.26 5.57 11.30
N VAL A 145 -9.94 5.48 11.21
CA VAL A 145 -9.17 4.24 11.10
C VAL A 145 -9.24 3.38 12.37
N GLY A 146 -9.13 4.00 13.55
CA GLY A 146 -9.14 3.31 14.83
C GLY A 146 -10.47 2.59 15.11
N GLY A 147 -11.56 3.09 14.52
CA GLY A 147 -12.90 2.49 14.61
C GLY A 147 -13.16 1.34 13.63
N LEU A 148 -12.22 1.02 12.73
CA LEU A 148 -12.42 -0.03 11.74
C LEU A 148 -12.26 -1.41 12.38
N ASP A 149 -13.35 -2.16 12.43
CA ASP A 149 -13.32 -3.59 12.75
C ASP A 149 -14.07 -4.36 11.67
N VAL A 150 -13.36 -5.23 10.98
CA VAL A 150 -13.90 -5.98 9.85
C VAL A 150 -13.93 -7.44 10.23
N ASN A 151 -15.13 -7.99 10.42
CA ASN A 151 -15.34 -9.39 10.77
C ASN A 151 -16.09 -10.13 9.64
N ALA A 152 -16.91 -9.40 8.88
CA ALA A 152 -17.72 -9.88 7.77
C ALA A 152 -17.53 -9.04 6.48
N PRO A 153 -17.99 -9.53 5.31
CA PRO A 153 -17.94 -8.75 4.06
C PRO A 153 -18.76 -7.46 4.10
N ASP A 154 -19.88 -7.44 4.82
CA ASP A 154 -20.69 -6.22 4.97
C ASP A 154 -19.93 -5.15 5.78
N ASP A 155 -19.19 -5.56 6.81
CA ASP A 155 -18.33 -4.66 7.59
C ASP A 155 -17.22 -4.05 6.71
N PHE A 156 -16.69 -4.81 5.75
CA PHE A 156 -15.69 -4.32 4.81
C PHE A 156 -16.24 -3.18 3.95
N ILE A 157 -17.43 -3.36 3.37
CA ILE A 157 -18.08 -2.34 2.54
C ILE A 157 -18.40 -1.11 3.38
N GLN A 158 -18.97 -1.28 4.57
CA GLN A 158 -19.27 -0.18 5.48
C GLN A 158 -18.01 0.58 5.89
N SER A 159 -16.94 -0.14 6.21
CA SER A 159 -15.63 0.43 6.54
C SER A 159 -15.06 1.27 5.40
N PHE A 160 -15.19 0.79 4.16
CA PHE A 160 -14.77 1.54 2.97
C PHE A 160 -15.60 2.82 2.76
N ILE A 161 -16.92 2.75 2.97
CA ILE A 161 -17.82 3.92 2.90
C ILE A 161 -17.47 4.94 3.98
N ILE A 162 -17.34 4.52 5.25
CA ILE A 162 -16.98 5.38 6.38
C ILE A 162 -15.66 6.08 6.11
N LEU A 163 -14.63 5.35 5.65
CA LEU A 163 -13.34 5.94 5.36
C LEU A 163 -13.41 6.94 4.19
N SER A 164 -14.15 6.60 3.13
CA SER A 164 -14.34 7.51 1.98
C SER A 164 -15.05 8.79 2.40
N THR A 165 -16.13 8.69 3.20
CA THR A 165 -16.84 9.84 3.75
C THR A 165 -15.95 10.65 4.69
N SER A 166 -15.08 10.01 5.48
CA SER A 166 -14.13 10.70 6.36
C SER A 166 -13.07 11.46 5.57
N ILE A 167 -12.55 10.89 4.48
CA ILE A 167 -11.63 11.59 3.55
C ILE A 167 -12.31 12.80 2.94
N PHE A 168 -13.55 12.67 2.48
CA PHE A 168 -14.32 13.80 1.96
C PHE A 168 -14.61 14.86 3.02
N GLY A 169 -14.99 14.46 4.22
CA GLY A 169 -15.23 15.36 5.36
C GLY A 169 -13.96 16.13 5.73
N PHE A 170 -12.82 15.42 5.79
CA PHE A 170 -11.50 16.01 5.97
C PHE A 170 -11.22 17.06 4.89
N MET A 171 -11.35 16.71 3.61
CA MET A 171 -11.12 17.64 2.48
C MET A 171 -12.08 18.83 2.52
N ALA A 172 -13.35 18.62 2.86
CA ALA A 172 -14.35 19.69 2.94
C ALA A 172 -14.10 20.65 4.13
N GLY A 173 -13.49 20.14 5.21
CA GLY A 173 -13.13 20.92 6.39
C GLY A 173 -11.84 21.73 6.26
N LEU A 174 -11.10 21.61 5.15
CA LEU A 174 -9.85 22.35 4.94
C LEU A 174 -10.11 23.82 4.64
N ASP A 175 -9.29 24.68 5.24
CA ASP A 175 -9.19 26.08 4.83
C ASP A 175 -8.32 26.19 3.57
N TYR A 176 -8.96 26.27 2.40
CA TYR A 176 -8.27 26.39 1.11
C TYR A 176 -7.58 27.74 0.88
N ALA A 177 -7.78 28.74 1.75
CA ALA A 177 -6.97 29.96 1.73
C ALA A 177 -5.60 29.76 2.41
N SER A 178 -5.48 28.74 3.27
CA SER A 178 -4.25 28.42 3.99
C SER A 178 -3.30 27.56 3.16
N ILE A 179 -2.04 27.97 3.06
CA ILE A 179 -0.98 27.20 2.40
C ILE A 179 -0.75 25.83 3.07
N SER A 180 -0.98 25.75 4.38
CA SER A 180 -0.83 24.51 5.15
C SER A 180 -1.78 23.41 4.65
N SER A 181 -3.03 23.76 4.37
CA SER A 181 -4.03 22.83 3.81
C SER A 181 -3.56 22.24 2.48
N TRP A 182 -2.97 23.08 1.61
CA TRP A 182 -2.44 22.64 0.32
C TRP A 182 -1.22 21.73 0.47
N ILE A 183 -0.30 22.06 1.38
CA ILE A 183 0.87 21.23 1.68
C ILE A 183 0.43 19.84 2.16
N ILE A 184 -0.61 19.79 3.01
CA ILE A 184 -1.12 18.55 3.58
C ILE A 184 -1.84 17.71 2.54
N LEU A 185 -2.73 18.32 1.75
CA LEU A 185 -3.37 17.63 0.63
C LEU A 185 -2.31 17.07 -0.32
N TYR A 186 -1.29 17.87 -0.64
CA TYR A 186 -0.19 17.44 -1.49
C TYR A 186 0.62 16.28 -0.87
N ALA A 187 0.92 16.33 0.42
CA ALA A 187 1.65 15.28 1.12
C ALA A 187 0.84 13.97 1.18
N ILE A 188 -0.41 14.04 1.63
CA ILE A 188 -1.33 12.89 1.67
C ILE A 188 -1.49 12.29 0.26
N PHE A 189 -1.68 13.14 -0.74
CA PHE A 189 -1.79 12.70 -2.14
C PHE A 189 -0.53 11.97 -2.59
N SER A 190 0.63 12.60 -2.45
CA SER A 190 1.90 12.07 -2.92
C SER A 190 2.25 10.75 -2.21
N PHE A 191 2.08 10.69 -0.88
CA PHE A 191 2.33 9.48 -0.11
C PHE A 191 1.32 8.37 -0.39
N SER A 192 0.05 8.70 -0.67
CA SER A 192 -0.95 7.69 -1.05
C SER A 192 -0.63 7.03 -2.39
N LEU A 193 -0.10 7.80 -3.34
CA LEU A 193 0.43 7.26 -4.59
C LEU A 193 1.73 6.47 -4.37
N GLY A 194 2.62 6.97 -3.51
CA GLY A 194 3.85 6.26 -3.14
C GLY A 194 3.60 4.96 -2.38
N ALA A 195 2.48 4.81 -1.68
CA ALA A 195 2.09 3.59 -0.99
C ALA A 195 1.59 2.49 -1.93
N ALA A 196 1.22 2.83 -3.17
CA ALA A 196 0.72 1.88 -4.15
C ALA A 196 1.82 0.91 -4.58
N PRO A 197 1.70 -0.39 -4.27
CA PRO A 197 2.70 -1.34 -4.68
C PRO A 197 2.62 -1.54 -6.20
N SER A 198 3.78 -1.56 -6.83
CA SER A 198 3.88 -1.89 -8.23
C SER A 198 3.87 -3.41 -8.42
N GLY A 199 3.48 -3.85 -9.60
CA GLY A 199 3.66 -5.26 -9.97
C GLY A 199 5.14 -5.69 -9.97
N HIS A 200 6.08 -4.76 -10.02
CA HIS A 200 7.51 -5.04 -9.92
C HIS A 200 7.92 -5.43 -8.49
N ASP A 201 7.40 -4.75 -7.47
CA ASP A 201 7.80 -4.92 -6.07
C ASP A 201 7.49 -6.33 -5.57
N PHE A 202 6.30 -6.84 -5.87
CA PHE A 202 5.91 -8.21 -5.50
C PHE A 202 6.45 -9.29 -6.44
N ARG A 203 6.85 -8.93 -7.67
CA ARG A 203 7.30 -9.92 -8.65
C ARG A 203 8.53 -10.66 -8.15
N ASP A 204 9.46 -9.97 -7.51
CA ASP A 204 10.68 -10.61 -7.03
C ASP A 204 10.40 -11.50 -5.81
N SER A 205 9.58 -11.04 -4.85
CA SER A 205 9.13 -11.91 -3.75
C SER A 205 8.41 -13.17 -4.24
N LEU A 206 7.54 -13.06 -5.25
CA LEU A 206 6.84 -14.21 -5.83
C LEU A 206 7.80 -15.15 -6.57
N LYS A 207 8.77 -14.62 -7.33
CA LYS A 207 9.82 -15.43 -7.96
C LYS A 207 10.66 -16.15 -6.90
N SER A 208 10.97 -15.49 -5.79
CA SER A 208 11.74 -16.06 -4.69
C SER A 208 10.99 -17.18 -3.99
N MET A 209 9.67 -17.04 -3.82
CA MET A 209 8.83 -18.14 -3.31
C MET A 209 8.89 -19.39 -4.20
N VAL A 210 8.97 -19.24 -5.52
CA VAL A 210 9.12 -20.38 -6.45
C VAL A 210 10.54 -20.91 -6.47
N LYS A 211 11.54 -20.02 -6.43
CA LYS A 211 12.96 -20.36 -6.57
C LYS A 211 13.56 -21.01 -5.31
N TYR A 212 13.08 -20.63 -4.13
CA TYR A 212 13.65 -21.05 -2.84
C TYR A 212 12.61 -21.80 -1.99
N PRO A 213 12.28 -23.06 -2.32
CA PRO A 213 11.19 -23.80 -1.69
C PRO A 213 11.36 -23.98 -0.18
N VAL A 214 12.60 -24.12 0.32
CA VAL A 214 12.89 -24.18 1.76
C VAL A 214 12.46 -22.90 2.47
N GLY A 215 12.82 -21.74 1.92
CA GLY A 215 12.41 -20.44 2.46
C GLY A 215 10.91 -20.21 2.37
N THR A 216 10.26 -20.75 1.34
CA THR A 216 8.80 -20.71 1.19
C THR A 216 8.11 -21.53 2.25
N VAL A 217 8.52 -22.78 2.46
CA VAL A 217 8.00 -23.63 3.54
C VAL A 217 8.21 -22.97 4.90
N PHE A 218 9.40 -22.40 5.13
CA PHE A 218 9.69 -21.65 6.35
C PHE A 218 8.75 -20.44 6.54
N THR A 219 8.52 -19.66 5.47
CA THR A 219 7.61 -18.51 5.49
C THR A 219 6.17 -18.92 5.77
N VAL A 220 5.68 -19.97 5.10
CA VAL A 220 4.34 -20.53 5.33
C VAL A 220 4.22 -21.01 6.77
N PHE A 221 5.21 -21.75 7.28
CA PHE A 221 5.24 -22.21 8.67
C PHE A 221 5.19 -21.04 9.67
N PHE A 222 5.99 -19.98 9.44
CA PHE A 222 5.99 -18.80 10.28
C PHE A 222 4.63 -18.09 10.29
N ILE A 223 4.02 -17.92 9.12
CA ILE A 223 2.67 -17.36 8.98
C ILE A 223 1.64 -18.25 9.70
N SER A 224 1.72 -19.57 9.55
CA SER A 224 0.83 -20.51 10.24
C SER A 224 0.96 -20.43 11.75
N ILE A 225 2.16 -20.20 12.30
CA ILE A 225 2.35 -19.98 13.74
C ILE A 225 1.58 -18.74 14.20
N ILE A 226 1.60 -17.64 13.44
CA ILE A 226 0.86 -16.42 13.79
C ILE A 226 -0.63 -16.72 13.94
N PHE A 227 -1.21 -17.51 13.04
CA PHE A 227 -2.62 -17.93 13.14
C PHE A 227 -2.85 -18.92 14.29
N LEU A 228 -1.96 -19.89 14.50
CA LEU A 228 -2.09 -20.88 15.56
C LEU A 228 -2.05 -20.24 16.96
N VAL A 229 -1.18 -19.24 17.17
CA VAL A 229 -1.06 -18.53 18.47
C VAL A 229 -2.37 -17.85 18.87
N HIS A 230 -3.22 -17.46 17.91
CA HIS A 230 -4.54 -16.92 18.21
C HIS A 230 -5.51 -17.97 18.79
N GLU A 231 -5.41 -19.22 18.34
CA GLU A 231 -6.32 -20.32 18.72
C GLU A 231 -5.96 -21.02 20.03
N LEU A 232 -4.71 -20.89 20.51
CA LEU A 232 -4.26 -21.62 21.69
C LEU A 232 -4.93 -21.10 22.98
N PRO A 233 -5.49 -21.99 23.83
CA PRO A 233 -6.12 -21.61 25.10
C PRO A 233 -5.07 -21.17 26.13
N TYR A 234 -5.03 -19.86 26.42
CA TYR A 234 -4.48 -19.10 27.58
C TYR A 234 -3.17 -19.50 28.29
N SER A 235 -2.45 -20.58 27.97
CA SER A 235 -1.40 -21.12 28.84
C SER A 235 0.05 -20.71 28.52
N LEU A 236 0.31 -19.94 27.46
CA LEU A 236 1.66 -19.49 27.11
C LEU A 236 2.03 -18.17 27.80
N TYR A 237 2.12 -18.18 29.14
CA TYR A 237 2.85 -17.18 29.96
C TYR A 237 2.67 -15.69 29.57
N GLY A 238 1.48 -15.25 29.19
CA GLY A 238 1.21 -13.86 28.78
C GLY A 238 1.75 -13.46 27.39
N VAL A 239 2.54 -14.30 26.72
CA VAL A 239 3.09 -14.05 25.37
C VAL A 239 1.98 -13.97 24.32
N ARG A 240 0.87 -14.70 24.53
CA ARG A 240 -0.29 -14.69 23.63
C ARG A 240 -0.80 -13.27 23.41
N GLU A 241 -1.07 -12.51 24.47
CA GLU A 241 -1.68 -11.18 24.35
C GLU A 241 -0.82 -10.22 23.53
N TYR A 242 0.50 -10.25 23.74
CA TYR A 242 1.44 -9.43 22.98
C TYR A 242 1.54 -9.86 21.52
N VAL A 243 1.65 -11.16 21.23
CA VAL A 243 1.76 -11.65 19.86
C VAL A 243 0.43 -11.48 19.12
N SER A 244 -0.69 -11.82 19.74
CA SER A 244 -2.03 -11.68 19.16
C SER A 244 -2.43 -10.22 18.98
N GLY A 245 -2.14 -9.39 19.97
CA GLY A 245 -2.41 -7.95 19.90
C GLY A 245 -1.52 -7.29 18.85
N GLY A 246 -0.23 -7.65 18.82
CA GLY A 246 0.73 -7.14 17.86
C GLY A 246 0.43 -7.56 16.42
N SER A 247 0.09 -8.84 16.17
CA SER A 247 -0.32 -9.32 14.84
C SER A 247 -1.61 -8.63 14.40
N LEU A 248 -2.64 -8.61 15.25
CA LEU A 248 -3.90 -7.93 14.94
C LEU A 248 -3.67 -6.45 14.60
N LEU A 249 -2.86 -5.76 15.40
CA LEU A 249 -2.51 -4.37 15.16
C LEU A 249 -1.79 -4.18 13.82
N ALA A 250 -0.84 -5.07 13.48
CA ALA A 250 -0.15 -5.02 12.19
C ALA A 250 -1.11 -5.26 11.02
N PHE A 251 -2.01 -6.24 11.11
CA PHE A 251 -3.03 -6.50 10.10
C PHE A 251 -4.02 -5.34 9.95
N LYS A 252 -4.48 -4.75 11.06
CA LYS A 252 -5.34 -3.56 11.05
C LYS A 252 -4.65 -2.37 10.42
N PHE A 253 -3.39 -2.12 10.78
CA PHE A 253 -2.58 -1.05 10.18
C PHE A 253 -2.47 -1.24 8.66
N VAL A 254 -2.13 -2.46 8.22
CA VAL A 254 -2.01 -2.77 6.80
C VAL A 254 -3.33 -2.58 6.06
N PHE A 255 -4.39 -3.16 6.60
CA PHE A 255 -5.72 -3.06 6.03
C PHE A 255 -6.15 -1.59 5.88
N THR A 256 -5.93 -0.79 6.92
CA THR A 256 -6.21 0.64 6.92
C THR A 256 -5.50 1.40 5.82
N VAL A 257 -4.18 1.26 5.71
CA VAL A 257 -3.40 2.04 4.75
C VAL A 257 -3.80 1.64 3.31
N LEU A 258 -4.18 0.38 3.10
CA LEU A 258 -4.68 -0.12 1.82
C LEU A 258 -6.04 0.49 1.49
N MET A 259 -6.98 0.45 2.44
CA MET A 259 -8.29 1.06 2.23
C MET A 259 -8.18 2.55 1.98
N PHE A 260 -7.31 3.25 2.71
CA PHE A 260 -7.08 4.67 2.54
C PHE A 260 -6.54 4.98 1.15
N SER A 261 -5.49 4.28 0.72
CA SER A 261 -4.92 4.46 -0.62
C SER A 261 -5.93 4.11 -1.71
N CYS A 262 -6.69 3.02 -1.57
CA CYS A 262 -7.75 2.64 -2.52
C CYS A 262 -8.87 3.69 -2.61
N ALA A 263 -9.38 4.17 -1.47
CA ALA A 263 -10.40 5.20 -1.42
C ALA A 263 -9.89 6.46 -2.12
N PHE A 264 -8.69 6.91 -1.75
CA PHE A 264 -8.08 8.09 -2.33
C PHE A 264 -7.85 7.96 -3.85
N LEU A 265 -7.30 6.84 -4.32
CA LEU A 265 -7.13 6.57 -5.75
C LEU A 265 -8.47 6.56 -6.51
N ALA A 266 -9.52 5.96 -5.93
CA ALA A 266 -10.84 5.94 -6.51
C ALA A 266 -11.43 7.35 -6.65
N LEU A 267 -11.22 8.23 -5.66
CA LEU A 267 -11.63 9.65 -5.72
C LEU A 267 -10.90 10.44 -6.81
N MET A 268 -9.68 10.04 -7.16
CA MET A 268 -8.87 10.73 -8.15
C MET A 268 -9.21 10.38 -9.60
N LEU A 269 -9.80 9.20 -9.85
CA LEU A 269 -10.13 8.76 -11.21
C LEU A 269 -11.10 9.71 -11.94
N PRO A 270 -12.20 10.20 -11.35
CA PRO A 270 -13.08 11.18 -12.00
C PRO A 270 -12.35 12.48 -12.36
N ILE A 271 -11.49 12.97 -11.48
CA ILE A 271 -10.70 14.19 -11.68
C ILE A 271 -9.74 13.99 -12.86
N ALA A 272 -8.99 12.89 -12.86
CA ALA A 272 -8.10 12.50 -13.93
C ALA A 272 -8.82 12.38 -15.28
N TYR A 273 -10.01 11.76 -15.28
CA TYR A 273 -10.84 11.60 -16.47
C TYR A 273 -11.24 12.96 -17.06
N VAL A 274 -11.74 13.89 -16.24
CA VAL A 274 -12.11 15.24 -16.70
C VAL A 274 -10.93 15.96 -17.35
N PHE A 275 -9.75 15.94 -16.73
CA PHE A 275 -8.55 16.55 -17.32
C PHE A 275 -8.16 15.92 -18.65
N SER A 276 -8.30 14.61 -18.79
CA SER A 276 -8.00 13.89 -20.04
C SER A 276 -8.94 14.32 -21.18
N VAL A 277 -10.23 14.48 -20.90
CA VAL A 277 -11.24 14.90 -21.88
C VAL A 277 -11.01 16.34 -22.35
N LEU A 278 -10.75 17.26 -21.41
CA LEU A 278 -10.51 18.67 -21.73
C LEU A 278 -9.30 18.84 -22.68
N LYS A 279 -8.21 18.10 -22.42
CA LYS A 279 -7.02 18.13 -23.26
C LYS A 279 -7.24 17.54 -24.65
N GLY A 280 -8.08 16.51 -24.76
CA GLY A 280 -8.47 15.93 -26.05
C GLY A 280 -9.19 16.93 -26.96
N GLN A 281 -9.96 17.86 -26.38
CA GLN A 281 -10.64 18.92 -27.12
C GLN A 281 -9.68 19.99 -27.65
N GLU A 282 -8.64 20.35 -26.90
CA GLU A 282 -7.63 21.33 -27.35
C GLU A 282 -6.86 20.84 -28.58
N LYS A 283 -6.45 19.56 -28.60
CA LYS A 283 -5.75 18.97 -29.76
C LYS A 283 -6.60 19.02 -31.04
N LYS A 284 -7.92 18.83 -30.93
CA LYS A 284 -8.85 18.87 -32.07
C LYS A 284 -9.09 20.28 -32.60
N LYS A 285 -8.88 21.33 -31.79
CA LYS A 285 -9.03 22.73 -32.22
C LYS A 285 -7.78 23.29 -32.91
N GLY A 286 -6.63 22.63 -32.76
CA GLY A 286 -5.35 23.04 -33.34
C GLY A 286 -4.88 22.20 -34.54
N ALA A 287 -5.70 21.27 -35.02
CA ALA A 287 -5.49 20.46 -36.22
C ALA A 287 -6.55 20.83 -37.27
#